data_AF-A0A151DWN5-F1
#
_entry.id   AF-A0A151DWN5-F1
#
_cell.length_a   1.000
_cell.length_b   1.000
_cell.length_c   1.000
_cell.angle_alpha   90.00
_cell.angle_beta   90.00
_cell.angle_gamma   90.00
#
_symmetry.space_group_name_H-M   'P 1'
#
loop_
_entity.id
_entity.type
_entity.pdbx_description
1 polymer ?
#
loop_
_entity_poly.entity_id
_entity_poly.type
_entity_poly.pdbx_seq_one_letter_code
_entity_poly.pdbx_strand_id
1 'polypeptide(L)'
;MYFFLIAFAVLGAGVKYIDDAFDEKVFNKKTAYIIAPLLGILWAYTMIIDAVAATILLAILLGVVMKGKIDNIAHVIGLAVIIAIVVVAGVQLLFVPLLILAVAALLDEVGNDLVYKSRCLAGGKWWQRLVIGFFDQRWVAKVAILGLVVVSILPWFFFVAMLLFDGAYLGVRSVSQIRQKALLMSPTTSDISQA
;
A
#
# COMPACT_ATOMS: atom_id res chain seq x y z
N MET A 1 16.26 0.53 13.39
CA MET A 1 15.61 -0.76 13.10
C MET A 1 14.14 -0.79 13.56
N TYR A 2 13.84 -0.83 14.86
CA TYR A 2 12.45 -0.97 15.36
C TYR A 2 11.49 0.10 14.85
N PHE A 3 11.96 1.35 14.80
CA PHE A 3 11.21 2.46 14.20
C PHE A 3 10.72 2.13 12.78
N PHE A 4 11.58 1.63 11.89
CA PHE A 4 11.22 1.31 10.51
C PHE A 4 10.20 0.18 10.42
N LEU A 5 10.34 -0.86 11.25
CA LEU A 5 9.37 -1.97 11.28
C LEU A 5 7.96 -1.47 11.63
N ILE A 6 7.86 -0.61 12.65
CA ILE A 6 6.60 -0.03 13.10
C ILE A 6 6.08 0.97 12.07
N ALA A 7 6.94 1.86 11.56
CA ALA A 7 6.55 2.88 10.59
C ALA A 7 5.98 2.23 9.32
N PHE A 8 6.66 1.24 8.75
CA PHE A 8 6.17 0.53 7.58
C PHE A 8 4.83 -0.16 7.83
N ALA A 9 4.65 -0.82 8.98
CA ALA A 9 3.37 -1.42 9.35
C ALA A 9 2.24 -0.37 9.44
N VAL A 10 2.50 0.77 10.10
CA VAL A 10 1.54 1.88 10.25
C VAL A 10 1.21 2.50 8.90
N LEU A 11 2.19 2.70 8.02
CA LEU A 11 1.97 3.21 6.67
C LEU A 11 1.11 2.25 5.85
N GLY A 12 1.41 0.94 5.87
CA GLY A 12 0.64 -0.07 5.15
C GLY A 12 -0.81 -0.16 5.60
N ALA A 13 -1.05 -0.22 6.92
CA ALA A 13 -2.41 -0.20 7.47
C ALA A 13 -3.14 1.11 7.15
N GLY A 14 -2.45 2.24 7.31
CA GLY A 14 -2.99 3.57 7.13
C GLY A 14 -3.43 3.84 5.69
N VAL A 15 -2.61 3.46 4.71
CA VAL A 15 -2.95 3.58 3.29
C VAL A 15 -4.22 2.77 2.97
N LYS A 16 -4.30 1.51 3.43
CA LYS A 16 -5.50 0.70 3.20
C LYS A 16 -6.74 1.24 3.90
N TYR A 17 -6.57 1.79 5.10
CA TYR A 17 -7.68 2.42 5.80
C TYR A 17 -8.26 3.58 4.99
N ILE A 18 -7.40 4.40 4.39
CA ILE A 18 -7.83 5.52 3.54
C ILE A 18 -8.53 5.00 2.28
N ASP A 19 -7.95 4.02 1.57
CA ASP A 19 -8.59 3.37 0.41
C ASP A 19 -10.04 2.94 0.75
N ASP A 20 -10.18 2.10 1.77
CA ASP A 20 -11.47 1.47 2.10
C ASP A 20 -12.47 2.46 2.73
N ALA A 21 -12.02 3.60 3.25
CA ALA A 21 -12.90 4.69 3.67
C ALA A 21 -13.56 5.40 2.48
N PHE A 22 -12.86 5.52 1.35
CA PHE A 22 -13.36 6.22 0.17
C PHE A 22 -14.07 5.29 -0.81
N ASP A 23 -13.49 4.12 -1.07
CA ASP A 23 -13.95 3.18 -2.10
C ASP A 23 -15.08 2.29 -1.57
N GLU A 24 -14.81 1.58 -0.47
CA GLU A 24 -15.75 0.60 0.10
C GLU A 24 -16.72 1.24 1.11
N LYS A 25 -16.48 2.48 1.54
CA LYS A 25 -17.27 3.24 2.53
C LYS A 25 -17.45 2.51 3.86
N VAL A 26 -16.53 1.61 4.19
CA VAL A 26 -16.57 0.80 5.42
C VAL A 26 -16.01 1.57 6.62
N PHE A 27 -15.10 2.51 6.36
CA PHE A 27 -14.49 3.37 7.36
C PHE A 27 -14.94 4.83 7.23
N ASN A 28 -14.68 5.62 8.27
CA ASN A 28 -15.13 7.01 8.31
C ASN A 28 -14.19 7.92 7.51
N LYS A 29 -14.74 8.61 6.51
CA LYS A 29 -14.00 9.59 5.69
C LYS A 29 -13.40 10.73 6.50
N LYS A 30 -14.07 11.20 7.55
CA LYS A 30 -13.52 12.25 8.44
C LYS A 30 -12.23 11.78 9.11
N THR A 31 -12.20 10.53 9.56
CA THR A 31 -10.99 9.92 10.14
C THR A 31 -9.90 9.76 9.09
N ALA A 32 -10.26 9.34 7.86
CA ALA A 32 -9.30 9.25 6.76
C ALA A 32 -8.64 10.59 6.42
N TYR A 33 -9.39 11.71 6.43
CA TYR A 33 -8.83 13.05 6.23
C TYR A 33 -7.83 13.48 7.33
N ILE A 34 -8.00 13.00 8.56
CA ILE A 34 -7.07 13.28 9.67
C ILE A 34 -5.85 12.37 9.58
N ILE A 35 -6.05 11.10 9.25
CA ILE A 35 -4.98 10.10 9.13
C ILE A 35 -4.05 10.44 7.97
N ALA A 36 -4.57 10.87 6.82
CA ALA A 36 -3.77 11.13 5.63
C ALA A 36 -2.56 12.07 5.82
N PRO A 37 -2.71 13.29 6.37
CA PRO A 37 -1.57 14.17 6.62
C PRO A 37 -0.61 13.60 7.68
N LEU A 38 -1.11 12.89 8.70
CA LEU A 38 -0.26 12.25 9.70
C LEU A 38 0.59 11.13 9.09
N LEU A 39 0.01 10.31 8.21
CA LEU A 39 0.76 9.33 7.44
C LEU A 39 1.75 9.99 6.49
N GLY A 40 1.38 11.09 5.85
CA GLY A 40 2.29 11.85 4.99
C GLY A 40 3.51 12.37 5.75
N ILE A 41 3.32 12.87 6.98
CA ILE A 41 4.42 13.28 7.88
C ILE A 41 5.28 12.07 8.25
N LEU A 42 4.67 10.96 8.69
CA LEU A 42 5.40 9.74 9.06
C LEU A 42 6.20 9.20 7.88
N TRP A 43 5.60 9.18 6.69
CA TRP A 43 6.22 8.75 5.44
C TRP A 43 7.44 9.62 5.13
N ALA A 44 7.27 10.94 5.07
CA ALA A 44 8.37 11.86 4.78
C ALA A 44 9.49 11.80 5.84
N TYR A 45 9.14 11.75 7.12
CA TYR A 45 10.12 11.60 8.19
C TYR A 45 10.92 10.31 8.05
N THR A 46 10.25 9.20 7.73
CA THR A 46 10.90 7.90 7.48
C THR A 46 11.89 7.98 6.31
N MET A 47 11.58 8.75 5.26
CA MET A 47 12.48 8.98 4.13
C MET A 47 13.68 9.88 4.52
N ILE A 48 13.48 10.89 5.36
CA ILE A 48 14.56 11.83 5.73
C ILE A 48 15.66 11.13 6.53
N ILE A 49 15.29 10.25 7.44
CA ILE A 49 16.24 9.67 8.41
C ILE A 49 17.03 8.47 7.87
N ASP A 50 16.66 7.90 6.72
CA ASP A 50 17.35 6.73 6.14
C ASP A 50 17.17 6.62 4.62
N ALA A 51 18.29 6.50 3.91
CA ALA A 51 18.33 6.47 2.45
C ALA A 51 17.70 5.21 1.83
N VAL A 52 17.77 4.07 2.52
CA VAL A 52 17.15 2.82 2.05
C VAL A 52 15.64 2.93 2.18
N ALA A 53 15.15 3.42 3.32
CA ALA A 53 13.75 3.68 3.54
C ALA A 53 13.21 4.68 2.51
N ALA A 54 13.94 5.78 2.27
CA ALA A 54 13.61 6.76 1.23
C ALA A 54 13.48 6.10 -0.15
N THR A 55 14.44 5.25 -0.49
CA THR A 55 14.48 4.56 -1.79
C THR A 55 13.29 3.62 -1.98
N ILE A 56 12.96 2.81 -0.97
CA ILE A 56 11.83 1.87 -1.03
C ILE A 56 10.49 2.61 -1.08
N LEU A 57 10.30 3.56 -0.17
CA LEU A 57 9.05 4.32 -0.07
C LEU A 57 8.81 5.18 -1.32
N LEU A 58 9.87 5.81 -1.87
CA LEU A 58 9.75 6.54 -3.13
C LEU A 58 9.43 5.62 -4.30
N ALA A 59 10.03 4.42 -4.37
CA ALA A 59 9.71 3.45 -5.41
C ALA A 59 8.23 3.02 -5.38
N ILE A 60 7.68 2.74 -4.19
CA ILE A 60 6.25 2.45 -4.01
C ILE A 60 5.41 3.63 -4.48
N LEU A 61 5.75 4.84 -4.04
CA LEU A 61 5.02 6.05 -4.40
C LEU A 61 5.01 6.28 -5.91
N LEU A 62 6.16 6.13 -6.58
CA LEU A 62 6.28 6.23 -8.03
C LEU A 62 5.41 5.19 -8.74
N GLY A 63 5.40 3.93 -8.30
CA GLY A 63 4.55 2.89 -8.89
C GLY A 63 3.06 3.24 -8.84
N VAL A 64 2.59 3.72 -7.68
CA VAL A 64 1.19 4.14 -7.46
C VAL A 64 0.84 5.38 -8.29
N VAL A 65 1.71 6.40 -8.31
CA VAL A 65 1.52 7.63 -9.09
C VAL A 65 1.48 7.34 -10.59
N MET A 66 2.43 6.58 -11.11
CA MET A 66 2.49 6.20 -12.53
C MET A 66 1.25 5.42 -12.97
N LYS A 67 0.67 4.63 -12.05
CA LYS A 67 -0.54 3.88 -12.34
C LYS A 67 -1.83 4.71 -12.20
N GLY A 68 -1.75 5.92 -11.66
CA GLY A 68 -2.91 6.79 -11.44
C GLY A 68 -3.85 6.26 -10.35
N LYS A 69 -3.33 5.52 -9.37
CA LYS A 69 -4.10 4.98 -8.23
C LYS A 69 -4.43 6.04 -7.16
N ILE A 70 -3.92 7.26 -7.30
CA ILE A 70 -4.25 8.39 -6.42
C ILE A 70 -5.53 9.04 -6.95
N ASP A 71 -6.67 8.51 -6.55
CA ASP A 71 -8.01 8.90 -7.03
C ASP A 71 -8.86 9.62 -5.99
N ASN A 72 -8.40 9.72 -4.74
CA ASN A 72 -9.13 10.39 -3.67
C ASN A 72 -8.36 11.56 -3.03
N ILE A 73 -9.13 12.52 -2.50
CA ILE A 73 -8.60 13.78 -1.93
C ILE A 73 -7.68 13.50 -0.72
N ALA A 74 -7.96 12.47 0.08
CA ALA A 74 -7.14 12.14 1.24
C ALA A 74 -5.73 11.71 0.81
N HIS A 75 -5.60 10.85 -0.20
CA HIS A 75 -4.30 10.50 -0.77
C HIS A 75 -3.58 11.68 -1.40
N VAL A 76 -4.32 12.58 -2.07
CA VAL A 76 -3.74 13.81 -2.61
C VAL A 76 -3.17 14.69 -1.49
N ILE A 77 -3.89 14.84 -0.38
CA ILE A 77 -3.40 15.58 0.80
C ILE A 77 -2.15 14.90 1.38
N GLY A 78 -2.18 13.58 1.56
CA GLY A 78 -1.03 12.83 2.06
C GLY A 78 0.20 13.00 1.15
N LEU A 79 0.01 12.89 -0.16
CA LEU A 79 1.04 13.11 -1.16
C LEU A 79 1.60 14.53 -1.11
N ALA A 80 0.73 15.54 -1.05
CA ALA A 80 1.14 16.94 -0.98
C ALA A 80 2.03 17.20 0.25
N VAL A 81 1.67 16.62 1.40
CA VAL A 81 2.47 16.69 2.63
C VAL A 81 3.83 16.00 2.45
N ILE A 82 3.86 14.81 1.84
CA ILE A 82 5.12 14.10 1.55
C ILE A 82 6.03 14.97 0.69
N ILE A 83 5.53 15.48 -0.44
CA ILE A 83 6.30 16.30 -1.37
C ILE A 83 6.80 17.57 -0.68
N ALA A 84 5.93 18.29 0.03
CA ALA A 84 6.31 19.54 0.69
C ALA A 84 7.46 19.34 1.68
N ILE A 85 7.41 18.29 2.49
CA ILE A 85 8.45 17.99 3.47
C ILE A 85 9.74 17.51 2.79
N VAL A 86 9.63 16.58 1.84
CA VAL A 86 10.80 15.99 1.15
C VAL A 86 11.55 17.02 0.31
N VAL A 87 10.85 17.95 -0.34
CA VAL A 87 11.48 19.02 -1.15
C VAL A 87 12.25 19.99 -0.26
N VAL A 88 11.73 20.33 0.92
CA VAL A 88 12.38 21.27 1.84
C VAL A 88 13.55 20.63 2.58
N ALA A 89 13.36 19.41 3.08
CA ALA A 89 14.38 18.72 3.89
C ALA A 89 15.49 18.07 3.04
N GLY A 90 15.15 17.67 1.81
CA GLY A 90 15.98 16.78 1.01
C GLY A 90 15.96 15.34 1.54
N VAL A 91 16.22 14.39 0.65
CA VAL A 91 16.36 12.96 1.00
C VAL A 91 17.52 12.36 0.24
N GLN A 92 18.22 11.43 0.88
CA GLN A 92 19.26 10.65 0.23
C GLN A 92 18.64 9.45 -0.48
N LEU A 93 19.06 9.18 -1.71
CA LEU A 93 18.50 8.11 -2.54
C LEU A 93 19.60 7.23 -3.10
N LEU A 94 19.33 5.93 -3.13
CA LEU A 94 20.16 4.95 -3.83
C LEU A 94 19.61 4.79 -5.24
N PHE A 95 20.15 5.51 -6.23
CA PHE A 95 19.58 5.58 -7.58
C PHE A 95 19.42 4.23 -8.27
N VAL A 96 20.41 3.33 -8.16
CA VAL A 96 20.33 2.00 -8.80
C VAL A 96 19.26 1.13 -8.13
N PRO A 97 19.23 0.95 -6.79
CA PRO A 97 18.10 0.33 -6.10
C PRO A 97 16.75 0.99 -6.41
N LEU A 98 16.69 2.32 -6.45
CA LEU A 98 15.47 3.07 -6.73
C LEU A 98 14.90 2.68 -8.10
N LEU A 99 15.73 2.62 -9.14
CA LEU A 99 15.28 2.24 -10.48
C LEU A 99 14.72 0.82 -10.50
N ILE A 100 15.45 -0.13 -9.90
CA ILE A 100 15.03 -1.55 -9.82
C ILE A 100 13.71 -1.66 -9.08
N LEU A 101 13.59 -1.01 -7.92
CA LEU A 101 12.41 -1.07 -7.08
C LEU A 101 11.22 -0.32 -7.68
N ALA A 102 11.42 0.80 -8.36
CA ALA A 102 10.35 1.54 -9.02
C ALA A 102 9.77 0.72 -10.19
N VAL A 103 10.62 0.06 -10.98
CA VAL A 103 10.17 -0.87 -12.02
C VAL A 103 9.41 -2.05 -11.39
N ALA A 104 9.93 -2.63 -10.31
CA ALA A 104 9.26 -3.72 -9.60
C ALA A 104 7.87 -3.30 -9.06
N ALA A 105 7.78 -2.14 -8.42
CA ALA A 105 6.52 -1.59 -7.90
C ALA A 105 5.51 -1.28 -9.02
N LEU A 106 5.99 -0.76 -10.16
CA LEU A 106 5.13 -0.54 -11.33
C LEU A 106 4.63 -1.87 -11.91
N LEU A 107 5.49 -2.88 -12.01
CA LEU A 107 5.12 -4.22 -12.47
C LEU A 107 4.09 -4.88 -11.54
N ASP A 108 4.22 -4.70 -10.23
CA ASP A 108 3.22 -5.15 -9.26
C ASP A 108 1.86 -4.50 -9.52
N GLU A 109 1.82 -3.19 -9.75
CA GLU A 109 0.57 -2.48 -10.02
C GLU A 109 -0.05 -2.85 -11.39
N VAL A 110 0.77 -2.99 -12.43
CA VAL A 110 0.31 -3.44 -13.76
C VAL A 110 -0.22 -4.88 -13.67
N GLY A 111 0.52 -5.77 -13.01
CA GLY A 111 0.13 -7.16 -12.85
C GLY A 111 -1.14 -7.32 -12.00
N ASN A 112 -1.28 -6.55 -10.93
CA ASN A 112 -2.47 -6.53 -10.09
C ASN A 112 -3.74 -6.17 -10.90
N ASP A 113 -3.67 -5.13 -11.73
CA ASP A 113 -4.79 -4.73 -12.60
C ASP A 113 -5.13 -5.78 -13.67
N LEU A 114 -4.10 -6.38 -14.30
CA LEU A 114 -4.29 -7.45 -15.28
C LEU A 114 -4.98 -8.67 -14.66
N VAL A 115 -4.55 -9.04 -13.44
CA VAL A 115 -5.15 -10.14 -12.68
C VAL A 115 -6.57 -9.82 -12.26
N TYR A 116 -6.86 -8.60 -11.82
CA TYR A 116 -8.21 -8.17 -11.47
C TYR A 116 -9.16 -8.32 -12.66
N LYS A 117 -8.76 -7.84 -13.86
CA LYS A 117 -9.54 -8.00 -15.09
C LYS A 117 -9.72 -9.47 -15.50
N SER A 118 -8.71 -10.29 -15.24
CA SER A 118 -8.70 -11.72 -15.61
C SER A 118 -9.50 -12.60 -14.63
N ARG A 119 -9.62 -12.23 -13.34
CA ARG A 119 -10.45 -12.97 -12.35
C ARG A 119 -11.92 -13.01 -12.75
N CYS A 120 -12.43 -11.94 -13.38
CA CYS A 120 -13.79 -11.91 -13.93
C CYS A 120 -14.01 -12.92 -15.07
N LEU A 121 -12.94 -13.53 -15.61
CA LEU A 121 -12.96 -14.46 -16.73
C LEU A 121 -12.53 -15.90 -16.34
N ALA A 122 -12.20 -16.15 -15.07
CA ALA A 122 -11.38 -17.30 -14.70
C ALA A 122 -12.16 -18.57 -14.27
N GLY A 123 -12.23 -19.54 -15.20
CA GLY A 123 -12.46 -20.97 -14.96
C GLY A 123 -11.20 -21.84 -15.16
N GLY A 124 -10.02 -21.33 -14.79
CA GLY A 124 -8.72 -21.80 -15.30
C GLY A 124 -7.82 -22.67 -14.39
N LYS A 125 -6.71 -23.16 -14.99
CA LYS A 125 -5.71 -24.14 -14.46
C LYS A 125 -4.98 -23.66 -13.19
N TRP A 126 -4.40 -24.58 -12.42
CA TRP A 126 -3.73 -24.29 -11.13
C TRP A 126 -2.59 -23.26 -11.20
N TRP A 127 -1.78 -23.26 -12.26
CA TRP A 127 -0.73 -22.24 -12.48
C TRP A 127 -1.28 -20.82 -12.57
N GLN A 128 -2.46 -20.64 -13.17
CA GLN A 128 -3.08 -19.32 -13.25
C GLN A 128 -3.47 -18.82 -11.86
N ARG A 129 -3.90 -19.71 -10.94
CA ARG A 129 -4.19 -19.34 -9.54
C ARG A 129 -2.93 -18.86 -8.81
N LEU A 130 -1.77 -19.45 -9.09
CA LEU A 130 -0.50 -19.00 -8.51
C LEU A 130 -0.11 -17.62 -9.02
N VAL A 131 -0.18 -17.38 -10.34
CA VAL A 131 0.13 -16.07 -10.93
C VAL A 131 -0.84 -14.99 -10.41
N ILE A 132 -2.12 -15.34 -10.31
CA ILE A 132 -3.16 -14.47 -9.74
C ILE A 132 -2.85 -14.13 -8.28
N GLY A 133 -2.43 -15.12 -7.47
CA GLY A 133 -2.04 -14.89 -6.09
C GLY A 133 -0.77 -14.05 -5.97
N PHE A 134 0.19 -14.25 -6.86
CA PHE A 134 1.46 -13.54 -6.86
C PHE A 134 1.30 -12.04 -7.09
N PHE A 135 0.52 -11.64 -8.11
CA PHE A 135 0.32 -10.23 -8.42
C PHE A 135 -0.73 -9.54 -7.53
N ASP A 136 -1.75 -10.26 -7.04
CA ASP A 136 -2.70 -9.68 -6.04
C ASP A 136 -2.00 -9.37 -4.71
N GLN A 137 -0.90 -10.05 -4.42
CA GLN A 137 -0.08 -9.86 -3.22
C GLN A 137 1.19 -9.04 -3.47
N ARG A 138 1.32 -8.42 -4.66
CA ARG A 138 2.43 -7.51 -5.04
C ARG A 138 3.81 -8.07 -4.69
N TRP A 139 4.08 -9.30 -5.13
CA TRP A 139 5.32 -9.99 -4.76
C TRP A 139 6.56 -9.52 -5.53
N VAL A 140 6.45 -8.80 -6.65
CA VAL A 140 7.61 -8.40 -7.46
C VAL A 140 8.54 -7.48 -6.66
N ALA A 141 7.99 -6.47 -5.97
CA ALA A 141 8.75 -5.56 -5.13
C ALA A 141 9.42 -6.28 -3.95
N LYS A 142 8.75 -7.25 -3.32
CA LYS A 142 9.32 -8.06 -2.22
C LYS A 142 10.51 -8.88 -2.71
N VAL A 143 10.37 -9.53 -3.86
CA VAL A 143 11.45 -10.32 -4.46
C VAL A 143 12.63 -9.42 -4.86
N ALA A 144 12.36 -8.23 -5.41
CA ALA A 144 13.42 -7.26 -5.73
C ALA A 144 14.18 -6.80 -4.49
N ILE A 145 13.48 -6.48 -3.40
CA ILE A 145 14.10 -6.10 -2.12
C ILE A 145 14.91 -7.26 -1.55
N LEU A 146 14.37 -8.48 -1.56
CA LEU A 146 15.09 -9.67 -1.10
C LEU A 146 16.37 -9.89 -1.92
N GLY A 147 16.30 -9.72 -3.25
CA GLY A 147 17.46 -9.80 -4.13
C GLY A 147 18.55 -8.80 -3.73
N LEU A 148 18.18 -7.54 -3.50
CA LEU A 148 19.10 -6.50 -3.05
C LEU A 148 19.67 -6.75 -1.65
N VAL A 149 18.91 -7.42 -0.77
CA VAL A 149 19.40 -7.88 0.55
C VAL A 149 20.44 -8.99 0.39
N VAL A 150 20.19 -9.97 -0.48
CA VAL A 150 21.11 -11.11 -0.71
C VAL A 150 22.47 -10.63 -1.24
N VAL A 151 22.48 -9.64 -2.13
CA VAL A 151 23.73 -9.02 -2.62
C VAL A 151 24.31 -7.97 -1.67
N SER A 152 23.80 -7.86 -0.44
CA SER A 152 24.27 -6.96 0.62
C SER A 152 24.19 -5.46 0.29
N ILE A 153 23.31 -5.07 -0.64
CA ILE A 153 23.04 -3.66 -0.96
C ILE A 153 22.08 -3.05 0.06
N LEU A 154 21.06 -3.81 0.49
CA LEU A 154 20.08 -3.38 1.48
C LEU A 154 20.19 -4.20 2.77
N PRO A 155 19.98 -3.58 3.95
CA PRO A 155 19.86 -4.32 5.21
C PRO A 155 18.65 -5.25 5.21
N TRP A 156 18.81 -6.47 5.75
CA TRP A 156 17.76 -7.50 5.78
C TRP A 156 16.47 -7.06 6.48
N PHE A 157 16.56 -6.18 7.47
CA PHE A 157 15.38 -5.74 8.23
C PHE A 157 14.41 -4.88 7.39
N PHE A 158 14.85 -4.30 6.27
CA PHE A 158 13.95 -3.60 5.35
C PHE A 158 13.06 -4.55 4.55
N PHE A 159 13.53 -5.76 4.29
CA PHE A 159 12.67 -6.82 3.76
C PHE A 159 11.57 -7.18 4.76
N VAL A 160 11.91 -7.31 6.04
CA VAL A 160 10.92 -7.55 7.11
C VAL A 160 9.98 -6.36 7.27
N ALA A 161 10.48 -5.12 7.21
CA ALA A 161 9.65 -3.91 7.25
C ALA A 161 8.60 -3.92 6.11
N MET A 162 8.99 -4.31 4.91
CA MET A 162 8.07 -4.44 3.78
C MET A 162 7.05 -5.57 3.94
N LEU A 163 7.43 -6.70 4.53
CA LEU A 163 6.47 -7.75 4.88
C LEU A 163 5.46 -7.25 5.91
N LEU A 164 5.88 -6.40 6.85
CA LEU A 164 4.98 -5.78 7.83
C LEU A 164 4.07 -4.72 7.21
N PHE A 165 4.58 -3.91 6.26
CA PHE A 165 3.75 -2.98 5.49
C PHE A 165 2.59 -3.72 4.81
N ASP A 166 2.92 -4.76 4.05
CA ASP A 166 1.92 -5.55 3.32
C ASP A 166 1.03 -6.36 4.26
N GLY A 167 1.59 -6.95 5.30
CA GLY A 167 0.83 -7.70 6.30
C GLY A 167 -0.20 -6.81 7.01
N ALA A 168 0.17 -5.59 7.37
CA ALA A 168 -0.72 -4.61 7.97
C ALA A 168 -1.79 -4.13 6.97
N TYR A 169 -1.42 -3.90 5.71
CA TYR A 169 -2.35 -3.59 4.62
C TYR A 169 -3.42 -4.69 4.47
N LEU A 170 -3.01 -5.96 4.38
CA LEU A 170 -3.92 -7.11 4.28
C LEU A 170 -4.78 -7.30 5.54
N GLY A 171 -4.23 -7.01 6.72
CA GLY A 171 -4.97 -7.02 7.98
C GLY A 171 -6.15 -6.07 7.94
N VAL A 172 -5.92 -4.82 7.51
CA VAL A 172 -6.99 -3.83 7.35
C VAL A 172 -7.99 -4.26 6.27
N ARG A 173 -7.52 -4.79 5.13
CA ARG A 173 -8.38 -5.35 4.07
C ARG A 173 -9.32 -6.44 4.61
N SER A 174 -8.80 -7.33 5.46
CA SER A 174 -9.59 -8.43 6.04
C SER A 174 -10.66 -7.89 6.99
N VAL A 175 -10.32 -6.93 7.84
CA VAL A 175 -11.28 -6.25 8.74
C VAL A 175 -12.36 -5.52 7.93
N SER A 176 -11.96 -4.84 6.86
CA SER A 176 -12.87 -4.14 5.96
C SER A 176 -13.89 -5.09 5.32
N GLN A 177 -13.43 -6.24 4.79
CA GLN A 177 -14.32 -7.26 4.21
C GLN A 177 -15.31 -7.85 5.23
N ILE A 178 -14.88 -8.07 6.47
CA ILE A 178 -15.77 -8.56 7.54
C ILE A 178 -16.87 -7.52 7.81
N ARG A 179 -16.49 -6.24 7.95
CA ARG A 179 -17.45 -5.15 8.20
C ARG A 179 -18.39 -4.94 7.02
N GLN A 180 -17.90 -5.03 5.78
CA GLN A 180 -18.72 -4.91 4.58
C GLN A 180 -19.79 -6.01 4.53
N LYS A 181 -19.41 -7.27 4.81
CA LYS A 181 -20.38 -8.38 4.91
C LYS A 181 -21.42 -8.13 6.00
N ALA A 182 -21.01 -7.64 7.17
CA ALA A 182 -21.93 -7.33 8.26
C ALA A 182 -22.95 -6.23 7.88
N LEU A 183 -22.51 -5.18 7.16
CA LEU A 183 -23.38 -4.12 6.66
C LEU A 183 -24.39 -4.62 5.60
N LEU A 184 -24.00 -5.58 4.77
CA LEU A 184 -24.89 -6.20 3.79
C LEU A 184 -25.91 -7.17 4.41
N MET A 185 -25.62 -7.70 5.61
CA MET A 185 -26.48 -8.63 6.34
C MET A 185 -27.40 -7.96 7.35
N SER A 186 -27.21 -6.68 7.68
CA SER A 186 -28.12 -5.95 8.57
C SER A 186 -29.46 -5.70 7.88
N PRO A 187 -30.62 -6.03 8.49
CA PRO A 187 -31.91 -5.74 7.90
C PRO A 187 -32.06 -4.23 7.70
N THR A 188 -32.42 -3.82 6.49
CA THR A 188 -32.82 -2.44 6.23
C THR A 188 -33.98 -2.09 7.17
N THR A 189 -33.82 -1.05 7.98
CA THR A 189 -34.84 -0.54 8.91
C THR A 189 -36.16 -0.09 8.25
N SER A 190 -36.32 -0.29 6.93
CA SER A 190 -37.58 -0.08 6.20
C SER A 190 -38.62 -1.18 6.42
N ASP A 191 -38.23 -2.38 6.86
CA ASP A 191 -39.17 -3.51 6.99
C ASP A 191 -39.86 -3.58 8.37
N ILE A 192 -39.51 -2.69 9.30
CA ILE A 192 -40.10 -2.66 10.65
C ILE A 192 -41.31 -1.72 10.73
N SER A 193 -41.57 -0.87 9.72
CA SER A 193 -42.73 0.04 9.73
C SER A 193 -44.01 -0.53 9.10
N GLN A 194 -44.06 -1.84 8.81
CA GLN A 194 -45.24 -2.50 8.24
C GLN A 194 -45.71 -3.74 9.03
N ALA A 195 -45.25 -3.92 10.27
CA ALA A 195 -45.75 -4.95 11.18
C ALA A 195 -46.62 -4.35 12.29
#